data_AF-A0A7C1PHA6-F1
#
_entry.id   AF-A0A7C1PHA6-F1
#
_cell.length_a   1.000
_cell.length_b   1.000
_cell.length_c   1.000
_cell.angle_alpha   90.00
_cell.angle_beta   90.00
_cell.angle_gamma   90.00
#
_symmetry.space_group_name_H-M   'P 1'
#
loop_
_entity.id
_entity.type
_entity.pdbx_description
1 polymer ?
#
loop_
_entity_poly.entity_id
_entity_poly.type
_entity_poly.pdbx_seq_one_letter_code
_entity_poly.pdbx_strand_id
1 'polypeptide(L)' 'MDSHKQRSEDSVRAVSGKESDEQAARLMAAAVDNAMDGVIVSRLNGDIISVNRSGARMLGADAASLTGRNMEEFWSK' A
#
# COMPACT_ATOMS: atom_id res chain seq x y z
N MET A 1 -7.11 38.00 24.18
CA MET A 1 -7.07 36.72 24.93
C MET A 1 -7.19 35.54 23.94
N ASP A 2 -6.60 35.69 22.74
CA ASP A 2 -7.06 34.96 21.53
C ASP A 2 -5.95 34.12 20.88
N SER A 3 -4.69 34.36 21.22
CA SER A 3 -3.54 33.69 20.60
C SER A 3 -3.31 32.25 21.10
N HIS A 4 -3.73 31.94 22.34
CA HIS A 4 -3.64 30.58 22.89
C HIS A 4 -4.76 29.64 22.40
N LYS A 5 -5.93 30.18 22.04
CA LYS A 5 -7.06 29.38 21.55
C LYS A 5 -6.83 28.93 20.10
N GLN A 6 -6.34 29.84 19.25
CA GLN A 6 -6.06 29.56 17.84
C GLN A 6 -5.02 28.45 17.64
N ARG A 7 -3.94 28.46 18.44
CA ARG A 7 -2.84 27.49 18.33
C ARG A 7 -3.24 26.05 18.69
N SER A 8 -4.29 25.88 19.51
CA SER A 8 -4.81 24.57 19.88
C SER A 8 -5.71 23.96 18.80
N GLU A 9 -6.52 24.78 18.13
CA GLU A 9 -7.44 24.35 17.07
C GLU A 9 -6.69 23.93 15.79
N ASP A 10 -5.62 24.66 15.43
CA ASP A 10 -4.78 24.31 14.28
C ASP A 10 -4.01 22.99 14.50
N SER A 11 -3.60 22.71 15.74
CA SER A 11 -2.88 21.48 16.08
C SER A 11 -3.79 20.25 16.04
N VAL A 12 -5.04 20.35 16.50
CA VAL A 12 -6.02 19.26 16.41
C VAL A 12 -6.40 18.98 14.96
N ARG A 13 -6.58 20.02 14.14
CA ARG A 13 -6.95 19.89 12.73
C ARG A 13 -5.84 19.25 11.87
N ALA A 14 -4.58 19.58 12.15
CA ALA A 14 -3.44 18.98 11.44
C ALA A 14 -3.23 17.50 11.82
N VAL A 15 -3.52 17.13 13.07
CA VAL A 15 -3.50 15.73 13.52
C VAL A 15 -4.66 14.93 12.91
N SER A 16 -5.87 15.49 12.90
CA SER A 16 -7.05 14.81 12.35
C SER A 16 -6.94 14.53 10.84
N GLY A 17 -6.25 15.38 10.07
CA GLY A 17 -6.00 15.14 8.65
C GLY A 17 -5.07 13.95 8.41
N LYS A 18 -3.92 13.90 9.10
CA LYS A 18 -2.95 12.81 8.96
C LYS A 18 -3.49 11.45 9.41
N GLU A 19 -4.21 11.43 10.53
CA GLU A 19 -4.79 10.19 11.05
C GLU A 19 -5.85 9.60 10.10
N SER A 20 -6.65 10.47 9.47
CA SER A 20 -7.63 10.07 8.46
C SER A 20 -6.96 9.47 7.22
N ASP A 21 -5.90 10.09 6.71
CA ASP A 21 -5.18 9.62 5.52
C ASP A 21 -4.51 8.27 5.79
N GLU A 22 -3.87 8.10 6.96
CA GLU A 22 -3.28 6.83 7.35
C GLU A 22 -4.34 5.73 7.54
N GLN A 23 -5.50 6.07 8.10
CA GLN A 23 -6.57 5.10 8.28
C GLN A 23 -7.14 4.65 6.92
N ALA A 24 -7.31 5.58 5.98
CA ALA A 24 -7.70 5.25 4.62
C ALA A 24 -6.64 4.37 3.93
N ALA A 25 -5.36 4.71 4.06
CA ALA A 25 -4.26 3.90 3.51
C ALA A 25 -4.22 2.49 4.09
N ARG A 26 -4.41 2.33 5.41
CA ARG A 26 -4.50 1.02 6.07
C ARG A 26 -5.71 0.21 5.57
N LEU A 27 -6.86 0.84 5.41
CA LEU A 27 -8.05 0.17 4.90
C LEU A 27 -7.85 -0.29 3.45
N MET A 28 -7.27 0.55 2.60
CA MET A 28 -6.94 0.19 1.22
C MET A 28 -5.93 -0.96 1.16
N ALA A 29 -4.87 -0.92 1.98
CA ALA A 29 -3.89 -2.00 2.05
C ALA A 29 -4.54 -3.32 2.48
N ALA A 30 -5.42 -3.29 3.49
CA ALA A 30 -6.14 -4.48 3.94
C ALA A 30 -7.09 -5.01 2.85
N ALA A 31 -7.78 -4.12 2.12
CA ALA A 31 -8.66 -4.52 1.03
C ALA A 31 -7.89 -5.19 -0.11
N VAL A 32 -6.74 -4.63 -0.50
CA VAL A 32 -5.86 -5.22 -1.52
C VAL A 32 -5.30 -6.57 -1.07
N ASP A 33 -4.89 -6.70 0.20
CA ASP A 33 -4.30 -7.94 0.71
C ASP A 33 -5.30 -9.10 0.86
N ASN A 34 -6.59 -8.77 1.05
CA ASN A 34 -7.68 -9.74 1.16
C ASN A 34 -8.48 -9.95 -0.14
N ALA A 35 -8.17 -9.20 -1.21
CA ALA A 35 -8.81 -9.40 -2.49
C ALA A 35 -8.53 -10.82 -3.03
N MET A 36 -9.53 -11.44 -3.65
CA MET A 36 -9.35 -12.76 -4.29
C MET A 36 -8.49 -12.66 -5.55
N ASP A 37 -8.56 -11.52 -6.24
CA ASP A 37 -7.73 -11.25 -7.41
C ASP A 37 -6.27 -11.02 -7.00
N GLY A 38 -5.35 -11.50 -7.84
CA GLY A 38 -3.94 -11.20 -7.70
C GLY A 38 -3.65 -9.75 -8.06
N VAL A 39 -3.01 -9.02 -7.14
CA VAL A 39 -2.58 -7.63 -7.36
C VAL A 39 -1.07 -7.58 -7.27
N ILE A 40 -0.44 -7.06 -8.33
CA ILE A 40 1.00 -6.82 -8.40
C ILE A 40 1.23 -5.33 -8.65
N VAL A 41 2.09 -4.74 -7.84
CA VAL A 41 2.59 -3.39 -8.05
C VAL A 41 4.03 -3.50 -8.53
N SER A 42 4.36 -2.90 -9.66
CA SER A 42 5.71 -2.87 -10.23
C SER A 42 6.16 -1.45 -10.55
N ARG A 43 7.48 -1.29 -10.71
CA ARG A 43 8.04 -0.13 -11.39
C ARG A 43 7.73 -0.19 -12.89
N LEU A 44 7.97 0.92 -13.59
CA LEU A 44 7.80 1.00 -15.04
C LEU A 44 8.70 0.03 -15.82
N ASN A 45 9.85 -0.35 -15.26
CA ASN A 45 10.76 -1.34 -15.85
C ASN A 45 10.35 -2.79 -15.56
N GLY A 46 9.21 -3.02 -14.91
CA GLY A 46 8.71 -4.37 -14.59
C GLY A 46 9.20 -4.94 -13.25
N ASP A 47 10.06 -4.24 -12.50
CA ASP A 47 10.51 -4.73 -11.20
C ASP A 47 9.36 -4.72 -10.20
N ILE A 48 9.08 -5.87 -9.61
CA ILE A 48 8.00 -6.05 -8.63
C ILE A 48 8.34 -5.29 -7.34
N ILE A 49 7.43 -4.42 -6.91
CA ILE A 49 7.50 -3.68 -5.64
C ILE A 49 6.75 -4.46 -4.56
N SER A 50 5.56 -4.97 -4.89
CA SER A 50 4.71 -5.70 -3.96
C SER A 50 3.78 -6.66 -4.69
N VAL A 51 3.41 -7.74 -4.02
CA VAL A 51 2.42 -8.72 -4.47
C VAL A 51 1.50 -9.01 -3.29
N ASN A 52 0.19 -8.92 -3.49
CA ASN A 52 -0.77 -9.31 -2.45
C ASN A 52 -0.75 -10.82 -2.22
N ARG A 53 -1.35 -11.27 -1.11
CA ARG A 53 -1.43 -12.70 -0.77
C ARG A 53 -1.96 -13.58 -1.90
N SER A 54 -3.01 -13.13 -2.59
CA SER A 54 -3.66 -13.91 -3.66
C SER A 54 -2.75 -14.04 -4.88
N GLY A 55 -2.04 -12.99 -5.29
CA GLY A 55 -1.08 -13.02 -6.40
C GLY A 55 0.09 -13.95 -6.12
N ALA A 56 0.64 -13.93 -4.90
CA ALA A 56 1.70 -14.83 -4.49
C ALA A 56 1.26 -16.31 -4.57
N ARG A 57 0.04 -16.61 -4.10
CA ARG A 57 -0.58 -17.94 -4.23
C ARG A 57 -0.76 -18.36 -5.69
N MET A 58 -1.27 -17.47 -6.54
CA MET A 58 -1.49 -17.76 -7.97
C MET A 58 -0.18 -18.06 -8.70
N LEU A 59 0.89 -17.35 -8.36
CA LEU A 59 2.23 -17.57 -8.91
C LEU A 59 2.97 -18.77 -8.27
N GLY A 60 2.41 -19.38 -7.22
CA GLY A 60 3.05 -20.48 -6.50
C GLY A 60 4.38 -20.09 -5.83
N ALA A 61 4.53 -18.81 -5.47
CA ALA A 61 5.76 -18.25 -4.92
C ALA A 61 5.48 -17.50 -3.62
N ASP A 62 6.50 -17.36 -2.77
CA ASP A 62 6.41 -16.49 -1.60
C ASP A 62 6.49 -15.03 -2.04
N ALA A 63 5.65 -14.16 -1.48
CA ALA A 63 5.60 -12.74 -1.85
C ALA A 63 6.97 -12.06 -1.67
N ALA A 64 7.68 -12.38 -0.58
CA ALA A 64 9.01 -11.82 -0.32
C ALA A 64 10.05 -12.26 -1.36
N SER A 65 9.87 -13.43 -1.98
CA SER A 65 10.75 -13.92 -3.05
C SER A 65 10.46 -13.25 -4.41
N LEU A 66 9.31 -12.58 -4.56
CA LEU A 66 8.89 -11.92 -5.79
C LEU A 66 9.36 -10.45 -5.84
N THR A 67 9.42 -9.77 -4.71
CA THR A 67 9.88 -8.37 -4.64
C THR A 67 11.29 -8.22 -5.20
N GLY A 68 11.47 -7.27 -6.12
CA GLY A 68 12.73 -6.97 -6.78
C GLY A 68 13.01 -7.80 -8.05
N ARG A 69 12.22 -8.84 -8.33
CA ARG A 69 12.31 -9.60 -9.59
C ARG A 69 11.55 -8.92 -10.71
N ASN A 70 11.92 -9.22 -11.94
CA ASN A 70 11.24 -8.64 -13.09
C ASN A 70 10.00 -9.46 -13.47
N MET A 71 8.90 -8.77 -13.78
CA MET A 71 7.65 -9.41 -14.18
C MET A 71 7.81 -10.29 -15.43
N GLU A 72 8.68 -9.92 -16.38
CA GLU A 72 8.87 -10.69 -17.62
C GLU A 72 9.30 -12.15 -17.38
N GLU A 73 9.98 -12.45 -16.26
CA GLU A 73 10.37 -13.81 -15.88
C GLU A 73 9.18 -14.79 -15.77
N PHE A 74 7.97 -14.27 -15.54
CA PHE A 74 6.78 -15.07 -15.29
C PHE A 74 5.82 -15.14 -16.49
N TRP A 75 5.80 -14.11 -17.35
CA TRP A 75 4.90 -14.03 -18.52
C TRP A 75 5.56 -14.47 -19.83
N SER A 76 6.87 -14.68 -19.85
CA SER A 76 7.64 -15.08 -21.04
C SER A 76 7.54 -16.59 -21.40
N LYS A 77 6.57 -17.35 -20.84
CA LYS A 77 6.39 -18.78 -21.15
C LYS A 77 5.28 -19.04 -22.16
#